data_AF-T0I097-F1
#
_entry.id   AF-T0I097-F1
#
_cell.length_a   1.000
_cell.length_b   1.000
_cell.length_c   1.000
_cell.angle_alpha   90.00
_cell.angle_beta   90.00
_cell.angle_gamma   90.00
#
_symmetry.space_group_name_H-M   'P 1'
#
loop_
_entity.id
_entity.type
_entity.pdbx_description
1 polymer ?
#
loop_
_entity_poly.entity_id
_entity_poly.type
_entity_poly.pdbx_seq_one_letter_code
_entity_poly.pdbx_strand_id
1 'polypeptide(L)'
;MAMGRDSEVQSDLIVTWAEIPRSPGHVFYDKLQKLLAEAGFDGFVEKTCKPYYAPRMGAPSLPPGRYFRMLLIGYFEGIDSERGIVWRCSDSLSLREFLRLSSRDKVPDH
;
A
#
# COMPACT_ATOMS: atom_id res chain seq x y z
N MET A 1 -18.68 21.61 32.14
CA MET A 1 -17.68 20.62 31.68
C MET A 1 -16.32 21.13 32.11
N ALA A 2 -15.53 20.32 32.81
CA ALA A 2 -14.18 20.70 33.25
C ALA A 2 -13.15 20.29 32.20
N MET A 3 -12.11 21.11 32.03
CA MET A 3 -11.03 20.87 31.07
C MET A 3 -10.07 19.81 31.61
N GLY A 4 -9.86 18.75 30.83
CA GLY A 4 -8.83 17.75 31.13
C GLY A 4 -7.43 18.34 31.01
N ARG A 5 -6.49 17.84 31.81
CA ARG A 5 -5.07 18.15 31.69
C ARG A 5 -4.35 16.91 31.18
N ASP A 6 -3.40 17.14 30.27
CA ASP A 6 -2.53 16.09 29.77
C ASP A 6 -1.57 15.65 30.90
N SER A 7 -1.34 14.35 31.01
CA SER A 7 -0.37 13.75 31.93
C SER A 7 0.57 12.87 31.12
N GLU A 8 1.86 12.85 31.47
CA GLU A 8 2.80 11.94 30.79
C GLU A 8 2.34 10.49 30.92
N VAL A 9 2.15 9.84 29.77
CA VAL A 9 1.82 8.42 29.67
C VAL A 9 3.07 7.67 29.24
N GLN A 10 3.47 6.64 30.01
CA GLN A 10 4.55 5.76 29.61
C GLN A 10 4.12 4.96 28.37
N SER A 11 4.90 5.03 27.29
CA SER A 11 4.63 4.29 26.06
C SER A 11 4.95 2.80 26.21
N ASP A 12 4.17 1.97 25.52
CA ASP A 12 4.49 0.55 25.37
C ASP A 12 5.79 0.38 24.57
N LEU A 13 6.65 -0.53 25.03
CA LEU A 13 7.93 -0.83 24.37
C LEU A 13 7.76 -1.79 23.19
N ILE A 14 6.74 -2.66 23.23
CA ILE A 14 6.47 -3.70 22.24
C ILE A 14 4.97 -3.76 22.00
N VAL A 15 4.57 -3.80 20.72
CA VAL A 15 3.19 -4.03 20.28
C VAL A 15 3.22 -5.10 19.19
N THR A 16 2.38 -6.12 19.31
CA THR A 16 2.24 -7.13 18.26
C THR A 16 1.36 -6.60 17.12
N TRP A 17 1.50 -7.20 15.93
CA TRP A 17 0.70 -6.78 14.76
C TRP A 17 -0.82 -6.81 15.02
N ALA A 18 -1.30 -7.75 15.85
CA ALA A 18 -2.72 -7.86 16.20
C ALA A 18 -3.19 -6.77 17.17
N GLU A 19 -2.27 -6.15 17.91
CA GLU A 19 -2.55 -5.09 18.89
C GLU A 19 -2.45 -3.69 18.28
N ILE A 20 -1.88 -3.56 17.07
CA ILE A 20 -1.80 -2.27 16.38
C ILE A 20 -3.23 -1.78 16.11
N PRO A 21 -3.62 -0.61 16.63
CA PRO A 21 -4.93 -0.03 16.36
C PRO A 21 -5.13 0.11 14.87
N ARG A 22 -6.14 -0.58 14.37
CA ARG A 22 -6.57 -0.47 12.98
C ARG A 22 -7.50 0.73 12.93
N SER A 23 -7.01 1.85 12.41
CA SER A 23 -7.91 2.91 11.97
C SER A 23 -8.96 2.27 11.06
N PRO A 24 -10.24 2.70 11.08
CA PRO A 24 -11.17 2.36 10.01
C PRO A 24 -10.42 2.64 8.72
N GLY A 25 -10.07 1.57 7.99
CA GLY A 25 -9.17 1.65 6.85
C GLY A 25 -9.68 2.72 5.90
N HIS A 26 -8.82 3.20 5.01
CA HIS A 26 -9.26 4.16 4.02
C HIS A 26 -10.34 3.49 3.14
N VAL A 27 -11.62 3.68 3.49
CA VAL A 27 -12.77 2.90 2.99
C VAL A 27 -12.81 2.89 1.46
N PHE A 28 -12.31 3.98 0.87
CA PHE A 28 -12.08 4.10 -0.56
C PHE A 28 -11.17 3.00 -1.12
N TYR A 29 -9.98 2.78 -0.54
CA TYR A 29 -9.02 1.77 -1.01
C TYR A 29 -9.52 0.34 -0.76
N ASP A 30 -10.28 0.11 0.31
CA ASP A 30 -10.92 -1.20 0.55
C ASP A 30 -11.96 -1.51 -0.54
N LYS A 31 -12.81 -0.54 -0.88
CA LYS A 31 -13.79 -0.67 -1.96
C LYS A 31 -13.13 -0.80 -3.33
N LEU A 32 -12.10 0.00 -3.59
CA LEU A 32 -11.33 -0.06 -4.82
C LEU A 32 -10.63 -1.41 -4.97
N GLN A 33 -10.06 -1.96 -3.89
CA GLN A 33 -9.44 -3.28 -3.90
C GLN A 33 -10.44 -4.37 -4.29
N LYS A 34 -11.66 -4.34 -3.72
CA LYS A 34 -12.74 -5.28 -4.08
C LYS A 34 -13.11 -5.14 -5.55
N LEU A 35 -13.33 -3.92 -6.03
CA LEU A 35 -13.65 -3.66 -7.44
C LEU A 35 -12.55 -4.16 -8.39
N LEU A 36 -11.28 -3.85 -8.09
CA LEU A 36 -10.14 -4.31 -8.91
C LEU A 36 -10.00 -5.83 -8.90
N ALA A 37 -10.31 -6.48 -7.77
CA ALA A 37 -10.30 -7.94 -7.67
C ALA A 37 -11.43 -8.57 -8.49
N GLU A 38 -12.65 -8.06 -8.37
CA GLU A 38 -13.82 -8.50 -9.16
C GLU A 38 -13.59 -8.33 -10.66
N ALA A 39 -12.94 -7.23 -11.06
CA ALA A 39 -12.58 -6.96 -12.46
C ALA A 39 -11.40 -7.79 -12.98
N GLY A 40 -10.71 -8.56 -12.12
CA GLY A 40 -9.50 -9.31 -12.52
C GLY A 40 -8.34 -8.40 -12.95
N PHE A 41 -8.26 -7.18 -12.41
CA PHE A 41 -7.37 -6.12 -12.88
C PHE A 41 -5.90 -6.54 -12.93
N ASP A 42 -5.37 -7.13 -11.85
CA ASP A 42 -3.95 -7.46 -11.76
C ASP A 42 -3.55 -8.44 -12.88
N GLY A 43 -4.37 -9.47 -13.12
CA GLY A 43 -4.15 -10.45 -14.18
C GLY A 43 -4.27 -9.84 -15.58
N PHE A 44 -5.19 -8.90 -15.78
CA PHE A 44 -5.30 -8.13 -17.02
C PHE A 44 -4.04 -7.31 -17.30
N VAL A 45 -3.55 -6.56 -16.31
CA VAL A 45 -2.33 -5.74 -16.45
C VAL A 45 -1.12 -6.64 -16.69
N GLU A 46 -0.92 -7.68 -15.90
CA GLU A 46 0.20 -8.62 -16.07
C GLU A 46 0.20 -9.27 -17.46
N LYS A 47 -0.95 -9.71 -17.95
CA LYS A 47 -1.08 -10.28 -19.30
C LYS A 47 -0.74 -9.26 -20.38
N THR A 48 -1.18 -8.02 -20.21
CA THR A 48 -0.96 -6.93 -21.18
C THR A 48 0.51 -6.50 -21.20
N CYS A 49 1.15 -6.44 -20.04
CA CYS A 49 2.55 -6.05 -19.89
C CYS A 49 3.53 -7.17 -20.27
N LYS A 50 3.11 -8.44 -20.21
CA LYS A 50 3.98 -9.62 -20.42
C LYS A 50 4.94 -9.52 -21.63
N PRO A 51 4.54 -9.05 -22.83
CA PRO A 51 5.45 -8.96 -23.97
C PRO A 51 6.64 -8.00 -23.78
N TYR A 52 6.52 -7.05 -22.85
CA TYR A 52 7.55 -6.05 -22.56
C TYR A 52 8.53 -6.48 -21.46
N TYR A 53 8.31 -7.64 -20.84
CA TYR A 53 9.17 -8.18 -19.78
C TYR A 53 9.99 -9.36 -20.29
N ALA A 54 11.26 -9.41 -19.90
CA ALA A 54 12.11 -10.54 -20.22
C ALA A 54 11.66 -11.80 -19.45
N PRO A 55 11.63 -13.00 -20.09
CA PRO A 55 11.21 -14.23 -19.42
C PRO A 55 12.11 -14.64 -18.24
N ARG A 56 13.42 -14.40 -18.34
CA ARG A 56 14.40 -14.54 -17.26
C ARG A 56 15.56 -13.58 -17.50
N MET A 57 15.65 -12.52 -16.70
CA MET A 57 16.80 -11.61 -16.64
C MET A 57 16.86 -10.96 -15.25
N GLY A 58 18.02 -11.04 -14.59
CA GLY A 58 18.27 -10.30 -13.35
C GLY A 58 17.32 -10.66 -12.19
N ALA A 59 17.19 -9.71 -11.24
CA ALA A 59 16.23 -9.82 -10.16
C ALA A 59 14.81 -9.63 -10.69
N PRO A 60 13.80 -10.33 -10.13
CA PRO A 60 12.41 -10.13 -10.52
C PRO A 60 12.00 -8.67 -10.31
N SER A 61 11.41 -8.06 -11.34
CA SER A 61 10.81 -6.74 -11.23
C SER A 61 9.55 -6.77 -10.36
N LEU A 62 9.08 -5.59 -9.99
CA LEU A 62 7.74 -5.41 -9.44
C LEU A 62 6.66 -6.01 -10.38
N PRO A 63 5.67 -6.76 -9.86
CA PRO A 63 4.53 -7.19 -10.67
C PRO A 63 3.79 -5.97 -11.23
N PRO A 64 3.51 -5.92 -12.55
CA PRO A 64 2.83 -4.79 -13.18
C PRO A 64 1.55 -4.35 -12.47
N GLY A 65 0.69 -5.29 -12.05
CA GLY A 65 -0.53 -4.94 -11.31
C GLY A 65 -0.27 -4.15 -10.03
N ARG A 66 0.81 -4.46 -9.30
CA ARG A 66 1.21 -3.71 -8.10
C ARG A 66 1.74 -2.33 -8.45
N TYR A 67 2.55 -2.21 -9.51
CA TYR A 67 3.04 -0.90 -9.96
C TYR A 67 1.90 0.04 -10.36
N PHE A 68 0.92 -0.46 -11.13
CA PHE A 68 -0.27 0.34 -11.48
C PHE A 68 -1.09 0.75 -10.26
N ARG A 69 -1.19 -0.09 -9.22
CA ARG A 69 -1.81 0.30 -7.94
C ARG A 69 -1.06 1.44 -7.25
N MET A 70 0.28 1.44 -7.30
CA MET A 70 1.07 2.58 -6.81
C MET A 70 0.76 3.86 -7.61
N LEU A 71 0.66 3.76 -8.93
CA LEU A 71 0.26 4.89 -9.78
C LEU A 71 -1.17 5.39 -9.49
N LEU A 72 -2.12 4.49 -9.20
CA LEU A 72 -3.47 4.87 -8.77
C LEU A 72 -3.45 5.69 -7.48
N ILE A 73 -2.62 5.31 -6.50
CA ILE A 73 -2.43 6.10 -5.27
C ILE A 73 -1.91 7.50 -5.64
N GLY A 74 -0.88 7.57 -6.48
CA GLY A 74 -0.34 8.86 -6.94
C GLY A 74 -1.39 9.73 -7.61
N TYR A 75 -2.21 9.14 -8.48
CA TYR A 75 -3.29 9.83 -9.17
C TYR A 75 -4.39 10.32 -8.21
N PHE A 76 -4.87 9.47 -7.30
CA PHE A 76 -5.97 9.83 -6.39
C PHE A 76 -5.55 10.80 -5.29
N GLU A 77 -4.29 10.75 -4.86
CA GLU A 77 -3.77 11.61 -3.78
C GLU A 77 -2.99 12.84 -4.30
N GLY A 78 -2.88 13.01 -5.62
CA GLY A 78 -2.17 14.14 -6.23
C GLY A 78 -0.66 14.13 -5.95
N ILE A 79 -0.05 12.94 -5.97
CA ILE A 79 1.38 12.75 -5.72
C ILE A 79 2.08 12.50 -7.05
N ASP A 80 2.87 13.48 -7.48
CA ASP A 80 3.46 13.50 -8.83
C ASP A 80 4.83 12.80 -8.93
N SER A 81 5.34 12.23 -7.84
CA SER A 81 6.64 11.56 -7.83
C SER A 81 6.56 10.15 -7.30
N GLU A 82 7.28 9.23 -7.95
CA GLU A 82 7.39 7.83 -7.49
C GLU A 82 7.94 7.76 -6.06
N ARG A 83 8.95 8.58 -5.73
CA ARG A 83 9.46 8.70 -4.36
C ARG A 83 8.38 9.12 -3.36
N GLY A 84 7.55 10.10 -3.74
CA GLY A 84 6.42 10.53 -2.93
C GLY A 84 5.42 9.40 -2.69
N ILE A 85 5.11 8.62 -3.74
CA ILE A 85 4.23 7.46 -3.65
C ILE A 85 4.83 6.40 -2.71
N VAL A 86 6.12 6.08 -2.86
CA VAL A 86 6.82 5.12 -2.00
C VAL A 86 6.78 5.55 -0.54
N TRP A 87 7.05 6.83 -0.25
CA TRP A 87 6.94 7.38 1.09
C TRP A 87 5.53 7.27 1.64
N ARG A 88 4.54 7.67 0.85
CA ARG A 88 3.14 7.61 1.24
C ARG A 88 2.67 6.18 1.56
N CYS A 89 3.08 5.21 0.75
CA CYS A 89 2.78 3.80 0.97
C CYS A 89 3.56 3.21 2.16
N SER A 90 4.74 3.75 2.48
CA SER A 90 5.54 3.27 3.62
C SER A 90 4.94 3.71 4.96
N ASP A 91 4.29 4.87 4.98
CA ASP A 91 3.69 5.49 6.16
C ASP A 91 2.27 4.98 6.49
N SER A 92 1.68 4.10 5.66
CA SER A 92 0.28 3.71 5.80
C SER A 92 0.01 2.22 5.63
N LEU A 93 -0.42 1.58 6.72
CA LEU A 93 -0.77 0.16 6.74
C LEU A 93 -1.91 -0.19 5.77
N SER A 94 -2.92 0.67 5.63
CA SER A 94 -4.02 0.45 4.69
C SER A 94 -3.56 0.48 3.24
N LEU A 95 -2.59 1.36 2.89
CA LEU A 95 -2.03 1.39 1.54
C LEU A 95 -1.16 0.16 1.27
N ARG A 96 -0.39 -0.30 2.27
CA ARG A 96 0.40 -1.54 2.14
C ARG A 96 -0.51 -2.73 1.84
N GLU A 97 -1.68 -2.80 2.45
CA GLU A 97 -2.67 -3.83 2.17
C GLU A 97 -3.30 -3.70 0.78
N PHE A 98 -3.60 -2.47 0.36
CA PHE A 98 -4.05 -2.20 -1.00
C PHE A 98 -3.01 -2.65 -2.07
N LEU A 99 -1.72 -2.53 -1.75
CA LEU A 99 -0.59 -3.02 -2.55
C LEU A 99 -0.33 -4.53 -2.41
N ARG A 100 -1.07 -5.24 -1.54
CA ARG A 100 -0.89 -6.65 -1.20
C ARG A 100 0.53 -6.96 -0.74
N LEU A 101 1.03 -6.14 0.17
CA LEU A 101 2.30 -6.33 0.85
C LEU A 101 2.06 -6.99 2.21
N SER A 102 2.94 -7.92 2.58
CA SER A 102 3.00 -8.42 3.95
C SER A 102 3.43 -7.31 4.91
N SER A 103 3.23 -7.52 6.21
CA SER A 103 3.68 -6.56 7.23
C SER A 103 5.19 -6.32 7.22
N ARG A 104 5.98 -7.26 6.68
CA ARG A 104 7.46 -7.18 6.62
C ARG A 104 8.01 -6.79 5.25
N ASP A 105 7.18 -6.81 4.21
CA ASP A 105 7.64 -6.49 2.86
C ASP A 105 8.02 -5.01 2.78
N LYS A 106 9.14 -4.68 2.13
CA LYS A 106 9.40 -3.27 1.83
C LYS A 106 8.41 -2.80 0.77
N VAL A 107 8.00 -1.52 0.87
CA VAL A 107 7.36 -0.88 -0.27
C VAL A 107 8.41 -0.82 -1.38
N PRO A 108 8.14 -1.41 -2.55
CA PRO A 108 9.14 -1.49 -3.60
C PRO A 108 9.57 -0.10 -4.07
N ASP A 109 10.87 0.13 -4.05
CA ASP A 109 11.54 1.22 -4.72
C ASP A 109 11.97 0.73 -6.11
N HIS A 110 11.10 0.93 -7.11
CA HIS A 110 11.34 0.63 -8.54
C HIS A 110 11.69 -0.84 -8.86
#